data_AF-A0A4S8NXM4-F1
#
_entry.id   AF-A0A4S8NXM4-F1
#
_cell.length_a   1.000
_cell.length_b   1.000
_cell.length_c   1.000
_cell.angle_alpha   90.00
_cell.angle_beta   90.00
_cell.angle_gamma   90.00
#
_symmetry.space_group_name_H-M   'P 1'
#
loop_
_entity.id
_entity.type
_entity.pdbx_description
1 polymer ?
#
loop_
_entity_poly.entity_id
_entity_poly.type
_entity_poly.pdbx_seq_one_letter_code
_entity_poly.pdbx_strand_id
1 'polypeptide(L)' 'MLSEKSGQSIAADDLVARMISRIDERIASRMAKQQKRNATAFLTYLLENGLTDEDELFELTLLASGKLYDPQDGSFS' A
#
# COMPACT_ATOMS: atom_id res chain seq x y z
N MET A 1 16.33 6.58 -24.09
CA MET A 1 16.25 6.59 -22.62
C MET A 1 14.98 5.83 -22.22
N LEU A 2 15.04 4.52 -21.98
CA LEU A 2 13.83 3.69 -21.76
C LEU A 2 14.05 2.51 -20.78
N SER A 3 15.09 2.54 -19.94
CA SER A 3 15.48 1.35 -19.16
C SER A 3 15.33 1.47 -17.63
N GLU A 4 14.96 2.62 -17.09
CA GLU A 4 14.92 2.83 -15.62
C GLU A 4 13.53 2.57 -15.03
N LYS A 5 12.46 2.80 -15.81
CA LYS A 5 11.07 2.70 -15.32
C LYS A 5 10.65 1.28 -14.96
N SER A 6 11.16 0.27 -15.69
CA SER A 6 10.84 -1.13 -15.49
C SER A 6 11.46 -1.70 -14.21
N GLY A 7 12.69 -1.29 -13.86
CA GLY A 7 13.33 -1.71 -12.61
C GLY A 7 12.69 -1.09 -11.37
N GLN A 8 12.28 0.19 -11.47
CA GLN A 8 11.59 0.90 -10.38
C GLN A 8 10.18 0.36 -10.13
N SER A 9 9.47 -0.05 -11.19
CA SER A 9 8.13 -0.67 -11.08
C SER A 9 8.19 -2.02 -10.35
N ILE A 10 9.18 -2.87 -10.65
CA ILE A 10 9.34 -4.17 -9.98
C ILE A 10 9.65 -3.97 -8.48
N ALA A 11 10.52 -3.01 -8.15
CA ALA A 11 10.84 -2.70 -6.76
C ALA A 11 9.64 -2.17 -5.96
N ALA A 12 8.79 -1.37 -6.60
CA ALA A 12 7.56 -0.86 -6.00
C ALA A 12 6.55 -2.00 -5.75
N ASP A 13 6.35 -2.90 -6.71
CA ASP A 13 5.45 -4.05 -6.56
C ASP A 13 5.91 -4.99 -5.44
N ASP A 14 7.23 -5.26 -5.35
CA ASP A 14 7.82 -6.07 -4.30
C ASP A 14 7.72 -5.42 -2.91
N LEU A 15 7.84 -4.09 -2.84
CA LEU A 15 7.63 -3.35 -1.61
C LEU A 15 6.15 -3.43 -1.18
N VAL A 16 5.21 -3.15 -2.08
CA VAL A 16 3.77 -3.24 -1.79
C VAL A 16 3.39 -4.64 -1.28
N ALA A 17 3.88 -5.71 -1.92
CA ALA A 17 3.58 -7.08 -1.50
C ALA A 17 4.10 -7.41 -0.08
N ARG A 18 5.33 -6.96 0.23
CA ARG A 18 5.91 -7.11 1.58
C ARG A 18 5.11 -6.34 2.63
N MET A 19 4.71 -5.11 2.30
CA MET A 19 3.94 -4.25 3.18
C MET A 19 2.56 -4.82 3.49
N ILE A 20 1.85 -5.32 2.48
CA ILE A 20 0.55 -5.99 2.67
C ILE A 20 0.69 -7.22 3.57
N SER A 21 1.76 -8.00 3.41
CA SER A 21 2.01 -9.17 4.26
C SER A 21 2.25 -8.76 5.72
N ARG A 22 3.09 -7.75 5.94
CA ARG A 22 3.38 -7.19 7.29
C ARG A 22 2.11 -6.67 7.97
N ILE A 23 1.22 -6.03 7.21
CA ILE A 23 -0.05 -5.51 7.74
C ILE A 23 -1.04 -6.66 8.04
N ASP A 24 -1.15 -7.65 7.15
CA ASP A 24 -2.02 -8.83 7.34
C ASP A 24 -1.61 -9.64 8.58
N GLU A 25 -0.31 -9.72 8.87
CA GLU A 25 0.23 -10.34 10.08
C GLU A 25 -0.02 -9.51 11.36
N ARG A 26 -0.03 -8.18 11.24
CA ARG A 26 -0.22 -7.29 12.40
C ARG A 26 -1.68 -7.23 12.86
N ILE A 27 -2.63 -7.36 11.93
CA ILE A 27 -4.05 -7.30 12.22
C ILE A 27 -4.51 -8.67 12.73
N ALA A 28 -5.01 -8.71 13.97
CA ALA A 28 -5.41 -9.95 14.65
C ALA A 28 -6.46 -10.77 13.87
N SER A 29 -7.32 -10.08 13.11
CA SER A 29 -8.20 -10.67 12.10
C SER A 29 -7.61 -10.43 10.72
N ARG A 30 -7.13 -11.48 10.07
CA ARG A 30 -6.66 -11.46 8.68
C ARG A 30 -7.51 -10.51 7.81
N MET A 31 -6.86 -9.67 7.00
CA MET A 31 -7.55 -8.70 6.17
C MET A 31 -8.48 -9.39 5.17
N ALA A 32 -9.70 -8.87 5.06
CA ALA A 32 -10.62 -9.25 4.00
C ALA A 32 -10.03 -8.87 2.63
N LYS A 33 -10.47 -9.57 1.57
CA LYS A 33 -10.01 -9.33 0.20
C LYS A 33 -10.15 -7.86 -0.23
N GLN A 34 -11.22 -7.18 0.20
CA GLN A 34 -11.43 -5.76 -0.10
C GLN A 34 -10.44 -4.85 0.63
N GLN A 35 -10.16 -5.14 1.91
CA GLN A 35 -9.17 -4.39 2.68
C GLN A 35 -7.77 -4.51 2.06
N LYS A 36 -7.39 -5.72 1.59
CA LYS A 36 -6.11 -5.92 0.88
C LYS A 36 -6.02 -5.08 -0.38
N ARG A 37 -7.11 -5.04 -1.18
CA ARG A 37 -7.17 -4.21 -2.39
C ARG A 37 -7.05 -2.71 -2.08
N ASN A 38 -7.73 -2.22 -1.06
CA ASN A 38 -7.65 -0.81 -0.67
C ASN A 38 -6.25 -0.45 -0.16
N ALA A 39 -5.66 -1.30 0.69
CA ALA A 39 -4.29 -1.09 1.18
C ALA A 39 -3.27 -1.11 0.04
N THR A 40 -3.41 -2.01 -0.95
CA THR A 40 -2.56 -2.04 -2.14
C THR A 40 -2.67 -0.73 -2.92
N ALA A 41 -3.89 -0.26 -3.22
CA ALA A 41 -4.09 0.98 -3.96
C ALA A 41 -3.52 2.20 -3.21
N PHE A 42 -3.69 2.24 -1.90
CA PHE A 42 -3.17 3.31 -1.06
C PHE A 42 -1.63 3.31 -1.02
N LEU A 43 -0.99 2.16 -0.84
CA LEU A 43 0.48 2.03 -0.89
C LEU A 43 1.05 2.45 -2.25
N THR A 44 0.40 2.04 -3.35
CA THR A 44 0.80 2.48 -4.70
C THR A 44 0.72 3.99 -4.83
N TYR A 45 -0.38 4.61 -4.38
CA TYR A 45 -0.53 6.06 -4.39
C TYR A 45 0.57 6.77 -3.60
N LEU A 46 0.90 6.28 -2.39
CA LEU A 46 1.96 6.88 -1.57
C LEU A 46 3.33 6.81 -2.26
N LEU A 47 3.65 5.66 -2.87
CA LEU A 47 4.89 5.47 -3.63
C LEU A 47 4.98 6.38 -4.85
N GLU A 48 3.88 6.53 -5.60
CA GLU A 48 3.81 7.42 -6.76
C GLU A 48 3.98 8.90 -6.39
N ASN A 49 3.59 9.26 -5.16
CA ASN A 49 3.78 10.61 -4.61
C ASN A 49 5.13 10.80 -3.90
N GLY A 50 6.04 9.83 -3.99
CA GLY A 50 7.42 9.94 -3.52
C GLY A 50 7.65 9.46 -2.09
N LEU A 51 6.65 8.86 -1.44
CA LEU A 51 6.83 8.26 -0.13
C LEU A 51 7.45 6.86 -0.26
N THR A 52 8.68 6.71 0.18
CA THR A 52 9.42 5.44 0.07
C THR A 52 9.86 4.87 1.42
N ASP A 53 9.62 5.59 2.52
CA ASP A 53 9.94 5.12 3.86
C ASP A 53 9.00 3.97 4.26
N GLU A 54 9.55 2.79 4.54
CA GLU A 54 8.75 1.60 4.80
C GLU A 54 7.95 1.72 6.10
N ASP A 55 8.48 2.38 7.13
CA ASP A 55 7.77 2.51 8.40
C ASP A 55 6.64 3.55 8.29
N GLU A 56 6.85 4.65 7.56
CA GLU A 56 5.80 5.63 7.28
C GLU A 56 4.69 5.04 6.41
N LEU A 57 5.04 4.29 5.35
CA LEU A 57 4.09 3.54 4.53
C LEU A 57 3.28 2.55 5.39
N PHE A 58 3.93 1.93 6.37
CA PHE A 58 3.30 0.92 7.23
C PHE A 58 2.31 1.57 8.18
N GLU A 59 2.72 2.62 8.88
CA GLU A 59 1.87 3.34 9.83
C GLU A 59 0.66 3.98 9.14
N LEU A 60 0.87 4.63 8.00
CA LEU A 60 -0.22 5.24 7.23
C LEU A 60 -1.21 4.19 6.73
N THR A 61 -0.71 3.10 6.19
CA THR A 61 -1.59 2.03 5.68
C THR A 61 -2.27 1.29 6.82
N LEU A 62 -1.61 1.10 7.96
CA LEU A 62 -2.19 0.50 9.16
C LEU A 62 -3.32 1.38 9.73
N LEU A 63 -3.08 2.69 9.82
CA LEU A 63 -4.09 3.68 10.21
C LEU A 63 -5.28 3.66 9.24
N ALA A 64 -4.99 3.56 7.94
CA ALA A 64 -5.99 3.44 6.90
C ALA A 64 -6.73 2.10 6.96
N SER A 65 -6.15 0.96 7.35
CA SER A 65 -6.86 -0.34 7.36
C SER A 65 -8.09 -0.42 8.26
N GLY A 66 -8.27 0.54 9.18
CA GLY A 66 -9.50 0.72 9.96
C GLY A 66 -10.62 1.46 9.21
N LYS A 67 -10.34 2.07 8.05
CA LYS A 67 -11.27 2.83 7.19
C LYS A 67 -11.12 2.37 5.73
N LEU A 68 -12.21 2.24 4.99
CA LEU A 68 -12.16 1.92 3.57
C LEU A 68 -11.68 3.16 2.81
N TYR A 69 -10.41 3.18 2.41
CA TYR A 69 -9.91 4.12 1.41
C TYR A 69 -10.57 3.81 0.06
N ASP A 70 -11.28 4.78 -0.52
CA ASP A 70 -11.82 4.68 -1.87
C ASP A 70 -10.83 5.29 -2.87
N PRO A 71 -10.19 4.48 -3.73
CA PRO A 71 -9.24 4.98 -4.72
C PRO A 71 -9.90 5.76 -5.86
N GLN A 72 -11.24 5.76 -6.00
CA GLN A 72 -11.93 6.56 -7.01
C GLN A 72 -12.00 8.04 -6.64
N ASP A 73 -12.10 8.37 -5.35
CA ASP A 73 -12.28 9.75 -4.87
C ASP A 73 -11.28 10.18 -3.78
N GLY A 74 -10.45 9.27 -3.27
CA GLY A 74 -9.47 9.53 -2.22
C GLY A 74 -10.05 9.62 -0.80
N SER A 75 -11.32 9.24 -0.61
CA SER A 75 -12.00 9.34 0.69
C SER A 75 -11.71 8.17 1.63
N PHE A 76 -11.89 8.39 2.94
CA PHE A 76 -11.79 7.36 3.99
C PHE A 76 -13.16 7.17 4.65
N SER A 77 -13.75 5.99 4.52
CA SER A 77 -15.08 5.63 5.10
C SER A 77 -15.04 4.59 6.20
#